data_AF-A0A833GHR7-F1
#
_entry.id   AF-A0A833GHR7-F1
#
_cell.length_a   1.000
_cell.length_b   1.000
_cell.length_c   1.000
_cell.angle_alpha   90.00
_cell.angle_beta   90.00
_cell.angle_gamma   90.00
#
_symmetry.space_group_name_H-M   'P 1'
#
loop_
_entity.id
_entity.type
_entity.pdbx_description
1 polymer ?
#
loop_
_entity_poly.entity_id
_entity_poly.type
_entity_poly.pdbx_seq_one_letter_code
_entity_poly.pdbx_strand_id
1 'polypeptide(L)'
;MPSRRLFLLSGLALLAACLLPASARAQQAARDFVAGIYKFYVGNNAEGIPLDSPLIGKILTPGLRKLIDDDAALAEKRNEPPELNGDPFIDAQDWLVTDLNIDVKEQGRAAGARVTFKNAGEDRTVTLTLVKTRAGWRVDDIVGATGSLRAMLGPKSR
;
A
#
# COMPACT_ATOMS: atom_id res chain seq x y z
N MET A 1 25.50 49.17 49.52
CA MET A 1 25.64 47.91 48.76
C MET A 1 24.55 47.85 47.70
N PRO A 2 24.88 47.51 46.43
CA PRO A 2 24.03 47.81 45.28
C PRO A 2 23.05 46.67 44.92
N SER A 3 21.92 47.08 44.34
CA SER A 3 21.19 46.44 43.23
C SER A 3 20.73 44.98 43.31
N ARG A 4 19.42 44.76 43.11
CA ARG A 4 18.94 43.66 42.27
C ARG A 4 18.06 44.22 41.16
N ARG A 5 18.64 44.22 39.96
CA ARG A 5 18.05 44.71 38.72
C ARG A 5 16.94 43.75 38.27
N LEU A 6 15.87 44.37 37.82
CA LEU A 6 14.79 43.85 37.00
C LEU A 6 15.35 43.05 35.81
N PHE A 7 14.97 41.78 35.66
CA PHE A 7 15.16 41.03 34.42
C PHE A 7 13.79 40.57 33.91
N LEU A 8 13.24 41.38 33.01
CA LEU A 8 12.21 41.02 32.06
C LEU A 8 12.91 40.38 30.85
N LEU A 9 12.70 39.08 30.63
CA LEU A 9 12.96 38.44 29.34
C LEU A 9 11.83 37.42 29.09
N SER A 10 10.73 37.93 28.53
CA SER A 10 9.68 37.10 27.92
C SER A 10 10.26 36.46 26.66
N GLY A 11 10.58 35.17 26.73
CA GLY A 11 10.99 34.37 25.58
C GLY A 11 9.79 34.08 24.67
N LEU A 12 9.69 34.80 23.56
CA LEU A 12 8.78 34.46 22.47
C LEU A 12 9.43 33.35 21.62
N ALA A 13 9.20 32.09 21.99
CA ALA A 13 9.60 30.95 21.17
C ALA A 13 8.69 30.89 19.94
N LEU A 14 9.22 31.30 18.77
CA LEU A 14 8.55 31.07 17.49
C LEU A 14 8.42 29.55 17.24
N LEU A 15 7.18 29.06 17.23
CA LEU A 15 6.85 27.76 16.64
C LEU A 15 7.14 27.79 15.13
N ALA A 16 8.31 27.32 14.73
CA ALA A 16 8.57 26.95 13.34
C ALA A 16 7.87 25.62 13.03
N ALA A 17 6.60 25.66 12.65
CA ALA A 17 5.92 24.49 12.09
C ALA A 17 6.51 24.20 10.70
N CYS A 18 7.29 23.12 10.58
CA CYS A 18 7.89 22.66 9.32
C CYS A 18 6.83 22.43 8.23
N LEU A 19 6.74 23.36 7.27
CA LEU A 19 6.02 23.17 6.01
C LEU A 19 6.88 22.30 5.08
N LEU A 20 6.62 20.99 5.05
CA LEU A 20 7.26 20.11 4.08
C LEU A 20 6.90 20.54 2.64
N PRO A 21 7.84 20.44 1.68
CA PRO A 21 7.53 20.69 0.27
C PRO A 21 6.41 19.77 -0.20
N ALA A 22 5.53 20.28 -1.08
CA ALA A 22 4.32 19.58 -1.51
C ALA A 22 4.59 18.19 -2.13
N SER A 23 5.72 18.03 -2.80
CA SER A 23 6.20 16.75 -3.34
C SER A 23 6.51 15.74 -2.24
N ALA A 24 7.25 16.14 -1.19
CA ALA A 24 7.57 15.27 -0.06
C ALA A 24 6.30 14.86 0.71
N ARG A 25 5.34 15.78 0.88
CA ARG A 25 4.07 15.47 1.54
C ARG A 25 3.19 14.53 0.72
N ALA A 26 3.20 14.65 -0.61
CA ALA A 26 2.47 13.76 -1.48
C ALA A 26 3.06 12.33 -1.43
N GLN A 27 4.39 12.23 -1.58
CA GLN A 27 5.11 10.96 -1.49
C GLN A 27 4.89 10.27 -0.14
N GLN A 28 4.87 11.03 0.95
CA GLN A 28 4.55 10.52 2.28
C GLN A 28 3.12 9.97 2.35
N ALA A 29 2.12 10.65 1.79
CA ALA A 29 0.74 10.16 1.78
C ALA A 29 0.55 8.85 0.99
N ALA A 30 1.28 8.69 -0.13
CA ALA A 30 1.28 7.44 -0.88
C ALA A 30 1.97 6.31 -0.09
N ARG A 31 3.09 6.61 0.57
CA ARG A 31 3.78 5.67 1.46
C ARG A 31 2.93 5.26 2.65
N ASP A 32 2.22 6.20 3.28
CA ASP A 32 1.32 5.93 4.41
C ASP A 32 0.15 5.05 3.99
N PHE A 33 -0.38 5.26 2.78
CA PHE A 33 -1.41 4.39 2.21
C PHE A 33 -0.91 2.95 2.07
N VAL A 34 0.28 2.75 1.46
CA VAL A 34 0.88 1.40 1.30
C VAL A 34 1.20 0.78 2.67
N ALA A 35 1.77 1.55 3.59
CA ALA A 35 2.03 1.09 4.95
C ALA A 35 0.73 0.67 5.65
N GLY A 36 -0.38 1.37 5.40
CA GLY A 36 -1.71 1.01 5.88
C GLY A 36 -2.19 -0.35 5.41
N ILE A 37 -1.87 -0.74 4.17
CA ILE A 37 -2.14 -2.09 3.63
C ILE A 37 -1.28 -3.13 4.35
N TYR A 38 0.03 -2.90 4.45
CA TYR A 38 0.95 -3.90 5.01
C TYR A 38 0.83 -4.08 6.54
N LYS A 39 0.12 -3.21 7.25
CA LYS A 39 -0.24 -3.42 8.67
C LYS A 39 -1.07 -4.67 8.90
N PHE A 40 -1.81 -5.16 7.91
CA PHE A 40 -2.59 -6.39 8.02
C PHE A 40 -1.74 -7.67 7.96
N TYR A 41 -0.48 -7.55 7.53
CA TYR A 41 0.41 -8.68 7.27
C TYR A 41 1.55 -8.81 8.28
N VAL A 42 1.81 -7.77 9.08
CA VAL A 42 2.97 -7.69 9.96
C VAL A 42 2.57 -7.86 11.43
N GLY A 43 3.34 -8.66 12.16
CA GLY A 43 3.22 -8.85 13.60
C GLY A 43 2.39 -10.08 13.99
N ASN A 44 2.32 -10.34 15.30
CA ASN A 44 1.76 -11.59 15.84
C ASN A 44 0.24 -11.74 15.65
N ASN A 45 -0.47 -10.67 15.30
CA ASN A 45 -1.91 -10.65 15.05
C ASN A 45 -2.21 -10.30 13.58
N ALA A 46 -1.32 -10.67 12.66
CA ALA A 46 -1.55 -10.47 11.24
C ALA A 46 -2.73 -11.32 10.78
N GLU A 47 -3.67 -10.70 10.07
CA GLU A 47 -4.93 -11.32 9.59
C GLU A 47 -4.99 -11.42 8.06
N GLY A 48 -4.03 -10.81 7.36
CA GLY A 48 -4.10 -10.64 5.92
C GLY A 48 -5.28 -9.74 5.50
N ILE A 49 -5.55 -9.69 4.19
CA ILE A 49 -6.70 -8.95 3.66
C ILE A 49 -7.55 -9.90 2.84
N PRO A 50 -8.71 -10.34 3.35
CA PRO A 50 -9.64 -11.14 2.57
C PRO A 50 -10.11 -10.37 1.32
N LEU A 51 -9.95 -10.97 0.14
CA LEU A 51 -10.25 -10.34 -1.15
C LEU A 51 -11.75 -10.14 -1.39
N ASP A 52 -12.61 -10.82 -0.64
CA ASP A 52 -14.06 -10.66 -0.65
C ASP A 52 -14.55 -9.59 0.35
N SER A 53 -13.68 -9.09 1.23
CA SER A 53 -14.05 -8.13 2.26
C SER A 53 -14.47 -6.76 1.69
N PRO A 54 -15.32 -5.99 2.38
CA PRO A 54 -15.63 -4.61 1.98
C PRO A 54 -14.42 -3.67 1.98
N LEU A 55 -13.36 -4.01 2.72
CA LEU A 55 -12.13 -3.21 2.82
C LEU A 55 -11.42 -3.11 1.47
N ILE A 56 -11.40 -4.18 0.69
CA ILE A 56 -10.65 -4.24 -0.56
C ILE A 56 -11.14 -3.19 -1.58
N GLY A 57 -12.43 -2.82 -1.55
CA GLY A 57 -12.98 -1.75 -2.40
C GLY A 57 -12.48 -0.34 -2.06
N LYS A 58 -11.88 -0.17 -0.87
CA LYS A 58 -11.17 1.04 -0.46
C LYS A 58 -9.68 1.00 -0.82
N ILE A 59 -9.14 -0.18 -1.13
CA ILE A 59 -7.73 -0.39 -1.44
C ILE A 59 -7.53 -0.40 -2.96
N LEU A 60 -8.33 -1.17 -3.70
CA LEU A 60 -8.18 -1.36 -5.13
C LEU A 60 -8.95 -0.31 -5.94
N THR A 61 -8.51 -0.06 -7.17
CA THR A 61 -9.36 0.63 -8.14
C THR A 61 -10.58 -0.24 -8.46
N PRO A 62 -11.73 0.37 -8.83
CA PRO A 62 -12.89 -0.41 -9.28
C PRO A 62 -12.55 -1.36 -10.43
N GLY A 63 -11.64 -0.94 -11.32
CA GLY A 63 -11.20 -1.76 -12.44
C GLY A 63 -10.39 -2.98 -12.03
N LEU A 64 -9.47 -2.87 -11.07
CA LEU A 64 -8.74 -4.04 -10.58
C LEU A 64 -9.63 -4.96 -9.75
N ARG A 65 -10.48 -4.37 -8.89
CA ARG A 65 -11.48 -5.13 -8.11
C ARG A 65 -12.37 -5.99 -9.00
N LYS A 66 -12.89 -5.40 -10.08
CA LYS A 66 -13.75 -6.12 -11.03
C LYS A 66 -13.05 -7.34 -11.64
N LEU A 67 -11.76 -7.25 -11.97
CA LEU A 67 -11.02 -8.38 -12.54
C LEU A 67 -10.94 -9.55 -11.54
N ILE A 68 -10.71 -9.28 -10.27
CA ILE A 68 -10.69 -10.30 -9.21
C ILE A 68 -12.07 -10.92 -9.03
N ASP A 69 -13.13 -10.09 -9.00
CA ASP A 69 -14.50 -10.60 -8.88
C ASP A 69 -14.91 -11.45 -10.09
N ASP A 70 -14.52 -11.04 -11.30
CA ASP A 70 -14.80 -11.78 -12.53
C ASP A 70 -14.07 -13.13 -12.55
N ASP A 71 -12.81 -13.18 -12.10
CA ASP A 71 -12.02 -14.41 -11.98
C ASP A 71 -12.69 -15.41 -11.03
N ALA A 72 -13.02 -14.97 -9.81
CA ALA A 72 -13.72 -15.79 -8.83
C ALA A 72 -15.07 -16.31 -9.35
N ALA A 73 -15.86 -15.46 -10.01
CA ALA A 73 -17.16 -15.84 -10.57
C ALA A 73 -17.04 -16.81 -11.77
N LEU A 74 -15.98 -16.70 -12.57
CA LEU A 74 -15.72 -17.64 -13.67
C LEU A 74 -15.27 -19.00 -13.15
N ALA A 75 -14.40 -19.01 -12.15
CA ALA A 75 -13.92 -20.20 -11.46
C ALA A 75 -15.09 -20.98 -10.83
N GLU A 76 -15.97 -20.29 -10.11
CA GLU A 76 -17.19 -20.88 -9.53
C GLU A 76 -18.07 -21.54 -10.60
N LYS A 77 -18.32 -20.86 -11.72
CA LYS A 77 -19.13 -21.42 -12.82
C LYS A 77 -18.52 -22.68 -13.45
N ARG A 78 -17.20 -22.82 -13.41
CA ARG A 78 -16.48 -23.96 -13.99
C ARG A 78 -16.21 -25.08 -12.99
N ASN A 79 -16.48 -24.86 -11.69
CA ASN A 79 -16.01 -25.73 -10.60
C ASN A 79 -14.48 -25.92 -10.64
N GLU A 80 -13.75 -24.86 -10.96
CA GLU A 80 -12.30 -24.82 -11.02
C GLU A 80 -11.76 -23.84 -9.96
N PRO A 81 -10.50 -23.96 -9.53
CA PRO A 81 -9.85 -22.89 -8.76
C PRO A 81 -9.71 -21.60 -9.59
N PRO A 82 -9.77 -20.41 -8.96
CA PRO A 82 -9.48 -19.14 -9.61
C PRO A 82 -8.06 -19.07 -10.18
N GLU A 83 -7.85 -18.25 -11.22
CA GLU A 83 -6.51 -17.98 -11.75
C GLU A 83 -5.68 -17.24 -10.70
N LEU A 84 -6.29 -16.32 -9.94
CA LEU A 84 -5.71 -15.78 -8.72
C LEU A 84 -5.83 -16.80 -7.58
N ASN A 85 -4.78 -17.59 -7.39
CA ASN A 85 -4.71 -18.61 -6.36
C ASN A 85 -3.69 -18.26 -5.25
N GLY A 86 -3.98 -17.19 -4.52
CA GLY A 86 -3.18 -16.72 -3.40
C GLY A 86 -3.46 -15.25 -3.06
N ASP A 87 -2.76 -14.71 -2.07
CA ASP A 87 -2.83 -13.29 -1.72
C ASP A 87 -1.85 -12.49 -2.61
N PRO A 88 -2.35 -11.57 -3.45
CA PRO A 88 -1.50 -10.83 -4.37
C PRO A 88 -0.59 -9.80 -3.69
N PHE A 89 -0.91 -9.31 -2.49
CA PHE A 89 -0.09 -8.33 -1.79
C PHE A 89 1.20 -8.93 -1.24
N ILE A 90 1.24 -10.26 -1.08
CA ILE A 90 2.42 -11.00 -0.64
C ILE A 90 2.94 -12.01 -1.65
N ASP A 91 2.20 -12.25 -2.74
CA ASP A 91 2.49 -13.26 -3.78
C ASP A 91 2.71 -14.66 -3.17
N ALA A 92 1.82 -15.04 -2.25
CA ALA A 92 1.87 -16.27 -1.47
C ALA A 92 0.48 -16.67 -0.92
N GLN A 93 0.35 -17.91 -0.44
CA GLN A 93 -0.87 -18.40 0.21
C GLN A 93 -1.01 -17.90 1.65
N ASP A 94 0.09 -17.99 2.41
CA ASP A 94 0.14 -17.63 3.83
C ASP A 94 1.11 -16.47 4.07
N TRP A 95 0.85 -15.71 5.14
CA TRP A 95 1.69 -14.60 5.56
C TRP A 95 2.48 -14.93 6.84
N LEU A 96 3.77 -14.62 6.78
CA LEU A 96 4.67 -14.47 7.92
C LEU A 96 5.67 -13.36 7.56
N VAL A 97 5.15 -12.13 7.47
CA VAL A 97 5.90 -10.99 6.93
C VAL A 97 6.80 -10.36 7.99
N THR A 98 8.10 -10.30 7.69
CA THR A 98 9.12 -9.59 8.46
C THR A 98 9.97 -8.70 7.55
N ASP A 99 10.83 -7.85 8.13
CA ASP A 99 11.78 -7.01 7.40
C ASP A 99 11.14 -6.13 6.29
N LEU A 100 9.94 -5.62 6.57
CA LEU A 100 9.18 -4.80 5.64
C LEU A 100 9.89 -3.48 5.33
N ASN A 101 10.08 -3.21 4.05
CA ASN A 101 10.54 -1.93 3.51
C ASN A 101 9.64 -1.48 2.35
N ILE A 102 9.35 -0.18 2.32
CA ILE A 102 8.43 0.44 1.36
C ILE A 102 9.14 1.65 0.74
N ASP A 103 9.48 1.54 -0.54
CA ASP A 103 9.97 2.63 -1.39
C ASP A 103 8.86 3.11 -2.33
N VAL A 104 8.55 4.41 -2.30
CA VAL A 104 7.48 4.99 -3.13
C VAL A 104 8.03 6.09 -4.00
N LYS A 105 7.68 6.07 -5.29
CA LYS A 105 8.00 7.11 -6.26
C LYS A 105 6.71 7.66 -6.85
N GLU A 106 6.33 8.86 -6.42
CA GLU A 106 5.15 9.56 -6.94
C GLU A 106 5.49 10.38 -8.20
N GLN A 107 4.54 10.37 -9.14
CA GLN A 107 4.55 11.12 -10.39
C GLN A 107 3.14 11.72 -10.60
N GLY A 108 2.89 12.87 -9.97
CA GLY A 108 1.63 13.60 -10.11
C GLY A 108 0.43 12.87 -9.51
N ARG A 109 -0.34 12.16 -10.33
CA ARG A 109 -1.52 11.37 -9.90
C ARG A 109 -1.29 9.86 -9.95
N ALA A 110 -0.09 9.43 -10.27
CA ALA A 110 0.33 8.04 -10.21
C ALA A 110 1.50 7.90 -9.23
N ALA A 111 1.69 6.71 -8.67
CA ALA A 111 2.90 6.37 -7.94
C ALA A 111 3.23 4.89 -8.12
N GLY A 112 4.52 4.55 -8.16
CA GLY A 112 4.98 3.18 -8.03
C GLY A 112 5.46 2.95 -6.60
N ALA A 113 4.98 1.90 -5.95
CA ALA A 113 5.48 1.49 -4.64
C ALA A 113 6.15 0.12 -4.75
N ARG A 114 7.45 0.06 -4.50
CA ARG A 114 8.20 -1.19 -4.37
C ARG A 114 8.20 -1.58 -2.89
N VAL A 115 7.62 -2.74 -2.61
CA VAL A 115 7.53 -3.30 -1.27
C VAL A 115 8.39 -4.56 -1.21
N THR A 116 9.38 -4.55 -0.32
CA THR A 116 10.31 -5.66 -0.12
C THR A 116 10.19 -6.13 1.31
N PHE A 117 10.14 -7.45 1.52
CA PHE A 117 9.96 -8.05 2.83
C PHE A 117 10.43 -9.49 2.79
N LYS A 118 10.56 -10.12 3.95
CA LYS A 118 10.63 -11.57 4.07
C LYS A 118 9.24 -12.13 4.30
N ASN A 119 8.88 -13.21 3.62
CA ASN A 119 7.69 -14.01 3.93
C ASN A 119 8.15 -15.43 4.30
N ALA A 120 7.89 -15.85 5.53
CA ALA A 120 8.39 -17.13 6.05
C ALA A 120 9.91 -17.33 5.85
N GLY A 121 10.68 -16.24 5.95
CA GLY A 121 12.14 -16.22 5.78
C GLY A 121 12.62 -15.98 4.35
N GLU A 122 11.76 -16.12 3.34
CA GLU A 122 12.11 -15.93 1.93
C GLU A 122 11.94 -14.47 1.49
N ASP A 123 12.92 -13.94 0.76
CA ASP A 123 12.84 -12.57 0.25
C ASP A 123 11.77 -12.45 -0.84
N ARG A 124 10.85 -11.50 -0.66
CA ARG A 124 9.76 -11.20 -1.59
C ARG A 124 9.82 -9.73 -1.99
N THR A 125 9.41 -9.47 -3.22
CA THR A 125 9.22 -8.12 -3.75
C THR A 125 7.88 -8.06 -4.47
N VAL A 126 7.05 -7.10 -4.07
CA VAL A 126 5.79 -6.78 -4.73
C VAL A 126 5.84 -5.31 -5.15
N THR A 127 5.47 -5.02 -6.39
CA THR A 127 5.33 -3.64 -6.88
C THR A 127 3.86 -3.30 -7.04
N LEU A 128 3.42 -2.24 -6.37
CA LEU A 128 2.07 -1.70 -6.49
C LEU A 128 2.07 -0.49 -7.42
N THR A 129 1.22 -0.54 -8.45
CA THR A 129 0.88 0.64 -9.24
C THR A 129 -0.25 1.38 -8.54
N LEU A 130 -0.02 2.61 -8.13
CA LEU A 130 -0.98 3.43 -7.39
C LEU A 130 -1.54 4.56 -8.24
N VAL A 131 -2.82 4.87 -8.06
CA VAL A 131 -3.48 6.01 -8.68
C VAL A 131 -4.20 6.87 -7.64
N LYS A 132 -4.12 8.19 -7.80
CA LYS A 132 -4.73 9.17 -6.90
C LYS A 132 -6.14 9.50 -7.35
N THR A 133 -7.14 8.96 -6.64
CA THR A 133 -8.56 9.25 -6.87
C THR A 133 -9.04 10.42 -6.01
N ARG A 134 -10.30 10.87 -6.20
CA ARG A 134 -10.92 11.85 -5.31
C ARG A 134 -11.05 11.33 -3.87
N ALA A 135 -11.13 10.02 -3.69
CA ALA A 135 -11.25 9.35 -2.39
C ALA A 135 -9.89 8.86 -1.84
N GLY A 136 -8.77 9.41 -2.35
CA GLY A 136 -7.41 9.03 -1.97
C GLY A 136 -6.76 8.02 -2.93
N TRP A 137 -5.62 7.49 -2.51
CA TRP A 137 -4.85 6.49 -3.27
C TRP A 137 -5.60 5.17 -3.40
N ARG A 138 -5.41 4.51 -4.54
CA ARG A 138 -5.90 3.15 -4.82
C ARG A 138 -4.81 2.37 -5.57
N VAL A 139 -4.77 1.06 -5.37
CA VAL A 139 -3.93 0.12 -6.10
C VAL A 139 -4.63 -0.22 -7.42
N ASP A 140 -3.97 0.02 -8.53
CA ASP A 140 -4.47 -0.24 -9.88
C ASP A 140 -3.86 -1.47 -10.54
N ASP A 141 -2.68 -1.88 -10.06
CA ASP A 141 -2.05 -3.15 -10.42
C ASP A 141 -1.11 -3.62 -9.32
N ILE A 142 -0.87 -4.93 -9.27
CA ILE A 142 0.03 -5.59 -8.34
C ILE A 142 0.94 -6.51 -9.16
N VAL A 143 2.25 -6.34 -9.00
CA VAL A 143 3.25 -7.13 -9.73
C VAL A 143 4.11 -7.91 -8.74
N GLY A 144 3.95 -9.23 -8.74
CA GLY A 144 4.76 -10.18 -7.98
C GLY A 144 5.77 -10.90 -8.87
N ALA A 145 6.30 -12.04 -8.40
CA ALA A 145 7.17 -12.92 -9.19
C ALA A 145 6.43 -13.57 -10.35
N THR A 146 5.12 -13.81 -10.18
CA THR A 146 4.20 -14.36 -11.20
C THR A 146 3.80 -13.35 -12.28
N GLY A 147 4.16 -12.07 -12.10
CA GLY A 147 3.87 -10.99 -13.05
C GLY A 147 2.75 -10.05 -12.58
N SER A 148 2.18 -9.31 -13.53
CA SER A 148 1.10 -8.35 -13.28
C SER A 148 -0.23 -9.07 -13.08
N LEU A 149 -0.90 -8.79 -11.96
CA LEU A 149 -2.23 -9.29 -11.66
C LEU A 149 -3.24 -8.82 -12.71
N ARG A 150 -3.16 -7.56 -13.15
CA ARG A 150 -4.02 -7.05 -14.21
C ARG A 150 -3.76 -7.75 -15.54
N ALA A 151 -2.51 -8.08 -15.88
CA ALA A 151 -2.20 -8.81 -17.10
C ALA A 151 -2.65 -10.28 -17.02
N MET A 152 -2.54 -10.89 -15.84
CA MET A 152 -3.02 -12.25 -15.57
C MET A 152 -4.53 -12.33 -15.76
N LEU A 153 -5.30 -11.48 -15.08
CA LEU A 153 -6.77 -11.55 -15.09
C LEU A 153 -7.43 -10.78 -16.25
N GLY A 154 -6.66 -9.94 -16.94
CA GLY A 154 -7.14 -9.13 -18.05
C GLY A 154 -7.45 -9.94 -19.31
N PRO A 155 -8.06 -9.31 -20.33
CA PRO A 155 -8.31 -9.96 -21.60
C PRO A 155 -7.02 -10.53 -22.18
N LYS A 156 -6.98 -11.84 -22.42
CA LYS A 156 -5.82 -12.47 -23.10
C LYS A 156 -5.77 -11.94 -24.53
N SER A 157 -4.64 -11.39 -24.94
CA SER A 157 -4.40 -11.05 -26.35
C SER A 157 -4.51 -12.32 -27.18
N ARG A 158 -5.44 -12.35 -28.14
CA ARG A 158 -5.61 -13.45 -29.09
C ARG A 158 -4.46 -13.52 -30.07
#